data_AF-A0AAC9UG86-F1
#
_entry.id   AF-A0AAC9UG86-F1
#
_cell.length_a   1.000
_cell.length_b   1.000
_cell.length_c   1.000
_cell.angle_alpha   90.00
_cell.angle_beta   90.00
_cell.angle_gamma   90.00
#
_symmetry.space_group_name_H-M   'P 1'
#
loop_
_entity.id
_entity.type
_entity.pdbx_description
1 polymer ?
#
loop_
_entity_poly.entity_id
_entity_poly.type
_entity_poly.pdbx_seq_one_letter_code
_entity_poly.pdbx_strand_id
1 'polypeptide(L)'
;MKSPIKRILTLALVSFLTACSTQITLDDVLPQQKLDRTVYLRGDFTLWDAEPQYQFTQVARSLYQAEVKFSTPGKVYEFKIADADFSEGYNCGYSDTQPAGQKLTLGQPAVADCNTIYNYFSYTPAIKGTYIVSIDYSNYDKPQVTITKK
;
A
#
# COMPACT_ATOMS: atom_id res chain seq x y z
N MET A 1 14.02 -58.73 61.36
CA MET A 1 12.63 -58.85 61.85
C MET A 1 11.70 -58.37 60.73
N LYS A 2 10.57 -59.05 60.54
CA LYS A 2 9.70 -59.01 59.34
C LYS A 2 8.83 -57.74 59.27
N SER A 3 8.63 -57.20 58.05
CA SER A 3 7.48 -56.50 57.40
C SER A 3 6.32 -55.91 58.25
N PRO A 4 5.50 -54.93 57.77
CA PRO A 4 5.26 -54.61 56.35
C PRO A 4 5.03 -53.17 55.89
N ILE A 5 5.25 -53.05 54.59
CA ILE A 5 4.79 -52.10 53.58
C ILE A 5 3.39 -51.52 53.84
N LYS A 6 3.26 -50.19 53.77
CA LYS A 6 1.99 -49.48 53.59
C LYS A 6 2.01 -48.81 52.21
N ARG A 7 1.17 -49.30 51.31
CA ARG A 7 0.96 -48.78 49.96
C ARG A 7 0.32 -47.39 50.06
N ILE A 8 0.98 -46.36 49.53
CA ILE A 8 0.36 -45.06 49.28
C ILE A 8 0.29 -44.91 47.76
N LEU A 9 -0.93 -45.04 47.23
CA LEU A 9 -1.26 -44.67 45.86
C LEU A 9 -1.18 -43.14 45.79
N THR A 10 -0.16 -42.60 45.13
CA THR A 10 -0.12 -41.17 44.81
C THR A 10 -0.75 -40.98 43.43
N LEU A 11 -1.92 -40.34 43.44
CA LEU A 11 -2.72 -39.98 42.27
C LEU A 11 -1.91 -39.03 41.36
N ALA A 12 -1.76 -39.40 40.08
CA ALA A 12 -1.21 -38.52 39.07
C ALA A 12 -2.23 -37.43 38.72
N LEU A 13 -1.84 -36.16 38.82
CA LEU A 13 -2.59 -35.03 38.27
C LEU A 13 -1.70 -34.35 37.23
N VAL A 14 -1.79 -34.82 35.99
CA VAL A 14 -1.15 -34.17 34.84
C VAL A 14 -2.13 -33.13 34.31
N SER A 15 -1.95 -31.88 34.73
CA SER A 15 -2.68 -30.74 34.18
C SER A 15 -2.06 -30.35 32.83
N PHE A 16 -2.67 -30.81 31.73
CA PHE A 16 -2.43 -30.26 30.40
C PHE A 16 -3.08 -28.87 30.30
N LEU A 17 -2.30 -27.82 30.57
CA LEU A 17 -2.69 -26.47 30.21
C LEU A 17 -2.47 -26.30 28.70
N THR A 18 -3.52 -26.53 27.91
CA THR A 18 -3.58 -26.08 26.53
C THR A 18 -3.74 -24.56 26.53
N ALA A 19 -2.62 -23.84 26.51
CA ALA A 19 -2.62 -22.42 26.22
C ALA A 19 -2.98 -22.23 24.75
N CYS A 20 -4.23 -21.85 24.47
CA CYS A 20 -4.60 -21.30 23.17
C CYS A 20 -3.85 -19.98 23.01
N SER A 21 -2.66 -20.02 22.41
CA SER A 21 -1.98 -18.81 21.97
C SER A 21 -2.74 -18.27 20.77
N THR A 22 -3.69 -17.36 21.02
CA THR A 22 -4.22 -16.51 19.98
C THR A 22 -3.10 -15.55 19.58
N GLN A 23 -2.47 -15.82 18.43
CA GLN A 23 -1.57 -14.87 17.79
C GLN A 23 -2.41 -13.70 17.29
N ILE A 24 -2.67 -12.72 18.15
CA ILE A 24 -3.22 -11.43 17.74
C ILE A 24 -2.14 -10.77 16.89
N THR A 25 -2.32 -10.76 15.58
CA THR A 25 -1.49 -9.96 14.70
C THR A 25 -1.79 -8.49 14.96
N LEU A 26 -0.76 -7.64 14.99
CA LEU A 26 -0.90 -6.18 15.16
C LEU A 26 -1.84 -5.53 14.11
N ASP A 27 -2.13 -6.26 13.04
CA ASP A 27 -3.10 -5.89 12.02
C ASP A 27 -4.56 -5.81 12.48
N ASP A 28 -4.95 -6.56 13.52
CA ASP A 28 -6.33 -6.58 14.03
C ASP A 28 -6.66 -5.44 15.01
N VAL A 29 -5.64 -4.76 15.56
CA VAL A 29 -5.84 -3.79 16.67
C VAL A 29 -5.85 -2.35 16.18
N LEU A 30 -5.17 -2.05 15.07
CA LEU A 30 -5.10 -0.71 14.50
C LEU A 30 -6.23 -0.56 13.47
N PRO A 31 -6.90 0.61 13.35
CA PRO A 31 -7.90 0.83 12.30
C PRO A 31 -7.29 0.61 10.91
N GLN A 32 -7.97 -0.18 10.06
CA GLN A 32 -7.65 -0.25 8.64
C GLN A 32 -8.28 0.95 7.93
N GLN A 33 -7.45 1.86 7.43
CA GLN A 33 -7.96 2.95 6.60
C GLN A 33 -8.10 2.47 5.16
N LYS A 34 -9.30 1.98 4.85
CA LYS A 34 -9.71 1.71 3.48
C LYS A 34 -10.07 3.03 2.80
N LEU A 35 -9.65 3.20 1.55
CA LEU A 35 -10.23 4.27 0.72
C LEU A 35 -11.74 4.00 0.61
N ASP A 36 -12.54 4.98 0.98
CA ASP A 36 -14.00 4.98 0.86
C ASP A 36 -14.46 5.33 -0.58
N ARG A 37 -13.51 5.64 -1.46
CA ARG A 37 -13.72 5.97 -2.87
C ARG A 37 -12.78 5.20 -3.78
N THR A 38 -13.23 4.98 -5.00
CA THR A 38 -12.38 4.46 -6.07
C THR A 38 -11.44 5.53 -6.57
N VAL A 39 -10.15 5.23 -6.61
CA VAL A 39 -9.12 6.09 -7.22
C VAL A 39 -8.46 5.39 -8.39
N TYR A 40 -7.96 6.19 -9.32
CA TYR A 40 -7.42 5.77 -10.61
C TYR A 40 -6.06 6.41 -10.83
N LEU A 41 -5.21 5.72 -11.58
CA LEU A 41 -4.03 6.32 -12.16
C LEU A 41 -4.47 7.09 -13.42
N ARG A 42 -4.47 8.42 -13.34
CA ARG A 42 -4.94 9.32 -14.41
C ARG A 42 -3.78 10.11 -14.96
N GLY A 43 -3.62 10.17 -16.27
CA GLY A 43 -2.51 10.91 -16.87
C GLY A 43 -2.63 11.04 -18.38
N ASP A 44 -1.55 11.46 -19.04
CA ASP A 44 -1.56 11.68 -20.50
C ASP A 44 -1.98 10.44 -21.30
N PHE A 45 -1.70 9.25 -20.76
CA PHE A 45 -2.05 7.97 -21.39
C PHE A 45 -3.52 7.57 -21.22
N THR A 46 -4.29 8.29 -20.39
CA THR A 46 -5.74 8.20 -20.29
C THR A 46 -6.44 9.47 -20.74
N LEU A 47 -5.72 10.46 -21.29
CA LEU A 47 -6.24 11.81 -21.48
C LEU A 47 -6.89 12.38 -20.21
N TRP A 48 -6.34 12.00 -19.04
CA TRP A 48 -6.85 12.32 -17.72
C TRP A 48 -8.20 11.69 -17.35
N ASP A 49 -8.74 10.75 -18.12
CA ASP A 49 -9.99 10.05 -17.75
C ASP A 49 -9.78 9.00 -16.64
N ALA A 50 -10.86 8.73 -15.90
CA ALA A 50 -10.94 7.71 -14.85
C ALA A 50 -11.28 6.35 -15.47
N GLU A 51 -10.26 5.71 -16.01
CA GLU A 51 -10.37 4.50 -16.81
C GLU A 51 -10.29 3.22 -15.95
N PRO A 52 -11.24 2.25 -16.07
CA PRO A 52 -11.29 1.06 -15.21
C PRO A 52 -10.01 0.22 -15.17
N GLN A 53 -9.30 0.10 -16.30
CA GLN A 53 -8.02 -0.64 -16.36
C GLN A 53 -6.88 -0.02 -15.53
N TYR A 54 -7.04 1.24 -15.10
CA TYR A 54 -6.07 1.97 -14.28
C TYR A 54 -6.58 2.22 -12.85
N GLN A 55 -7.63 1.51 -12.43
CA GLN A 55 -8.14 1.56 -11.07
C GLN A 55 -7.09 1.01 -10.08
N PHE A 56 -6.90 1.72 -8.97
CA PHE A 56 -6.08 1.23 -7.87
C PHE A 56 -6.79 0.12 -7.10
N THR A 57 -6.04 -0.92 -6.77
CA THR A 57 -6.50 -2.05 -5.94
C THR A 57 -5.69 -2.10 -4.66
N GLN A 58 -6.35 -2.41 -3.54
CA GLN A 58 -5.67 -2.59 -2.26
C GLN A 58 -4.96 -3.95 -2.28
N VAL A 59 -3.63 -3.95 -2.17
CA VAL A 59 -2.80 -5.17 -2.19
C VAL A 59 -2.21 -5.51 -0.82
N ALA A 60 -2.17 -4.54 0.09
CA ALA A 60 -1.88 -4.72 1.50
C ALA A 60 -2.59 -3.64 2.31
N ARG A 61 -2.49 -3.72 3.65
CA ARG A 61 -3.21 -2.85 4.60
C ARG A 61 -3.30 -1.37 4.19
N SER A 62 -2.18 -0.74 3.85
CA SER A 62 -2.11 0.67 3.46
C SER A 62 -1.61 0.88 2.05
N LEU A 63 -1.44 -0.19 1.27
CA LEU A 63 -0.79 -0.18 -0.02
C LEU A 63 -1.80 -0.44 -1.14
N TYR A 64 -1.89 0.53 -2.04
CA TYR A 64 -2.73 0.44 -3.22
C TYR A 64 -1.86 0.47 -4.47
N GLN A 65 -2.23 -0.31 -5.48
CA GLN A 65 -1.48 -0.44 -6.72
C GLN A 65 -2.36 -0.38 -7.96
N ALA A 66 -1.82 0.26 -9.00
CA ALA A 66 -2.34 0.22 -10.36
C ALA A 66 -1.21 -0.12 -11.34
N GLU A 67 -1.54 -0.87 -12.39
CA GLU A 67 -0.59 -1.19 -13.46
C GLU A 67 -0.69 -0.18 -14.59
N VAL A 68 0.44 0.16 -15.20
CA VAL A 68 0.50 1.04 -16.37
C VAL A 68 1.49 0.52 -17.39
N LYS A 69 1.11 0.57 -18.66
CA LYS A 69 1.97 0.18 -19.78
C LYS A 69 2.54 1.41 -20.45
N PHE A 70 3.86 1.59 -20.38
CA PHE A 70 4.55 2.61 -21.14
C PHE A 70 5.13 2.04 -22.44
N SER A 71 4.71 2.64 -23.56
CA SER A 71 5.07 2.16 -24.90
C SER A 71 6.29 2.88 -25.49
N THR A 72 6.63 4.06 -24.99
CA THR A 72 7.67 4.93 -25.57
C THR A 72 8.79 5.19 -24.57
N PRO A 73 9.94 4.50 -24.68
CA PRO A 73 11.12 4.81 -23.89
C PRO A 73 11.54 6.28 -24.07
N GLY A 74 12.00 6.91 -22.99
CA GLY A 74 12.48 8.30 -23.02
C GLY A 74 11.38 9.37 -23.07
N LYS A 75 10.11 9.02 -23.30
CA LYS A 75 8.99 9.95 -23.18
C LYS A 75 8.76 10.30 -21.71
N VAL A 76 8.49 11.56 -21.40
CA VAL A 76 7.95 11.96 -20.10
C VAL A 76 6.45 11.69 -20.09
N TYR A 77 5.99 10.92 -19.10
CA TYR A 77 4.57 10.69 -18.84
C TYR A 77 4.19 11.42 -17.56
N GLU A 78 3.18 12.28 -17.62
CA GLU A 78 2.60 12.95 -16.45
C GLU A 78 1.35 12.22 -15.97
N PHE A 79 1.15 12.17 -14.66
CA PHE A 79 -0.01 11.54 -14.04
C PHE A 79 -0.28 12.01 -12.60
N LYS A 80 -1.47 11.66 -12.12
CA LYS A 80 -1.94 11.77 -10.73
C LYS A 80 -2.62 10.48 -10.30
N ILE A 81 -2.82 10.35 -8.99
CA ILE A 81 -3.67 9.32 -8.40
C ILE A 81 -4.91 10.04 -7.89
N ALA A 82 -6.05 9.83 -8.52
CA ALA A 82 -7.24 10.57 -8.15
C ALA A 82 -8.55 9.80 -8.34
N ASP A 83 -9.59 10.18 -7.59
CA ASP A 83 -10.97 9.77 -7.90
C ASP A 83 -11.45 10.41 -9.21
N ALA A 84 -12.64 10.02 -9.67
CA ALA A 84 -13.18 10.49 -10.96
C ALA A 84 -13.45 12.01 -10.98
N ASP A 85 -13.82 12.57 -9.82
CA ASP A 85 -14.24 13.96 -9.67
C ASP A 85 -13.10 14.91 -9.26
N PHE A 86 -11.87 14.39 -9.12
CA PHE A 86 -10.72 15.16 -8.61
C PHE A 86 -10.98 15.79 -7.22
N SER A 87 -11.68 15.06 -6.37
CA SER A 87 -12.10 15.55 -5.06
C SER A 87 -10.93 15.86 -4.15
N GLU A 88 -11.10 16.85 -3.28
CA GLU A 88 -10.20 17.11 -2.16
C GLU A 88 -10.04 15.84 -1.31
N GLY A 89 -8.80 15.54 -0.91
CA GLY A 89 -8.41 14.30 -0.23
C GLY A 89 -8.18 13.10 -1.16
N TYR A 90 -8.62 13.18 -2.42
CA TYR A 90 -8.50 12.12 -3.43
C TYR A 90 -7.91 12.67 -4.73
N ASN A 91 -7.09 13.72 -4.67
CA ASN A 91 -6.43 14.31 -5.83
C ASN A 91 -4.92 14.39 -5.60
N CYS A 92 -4.27 13.22 -5.59
CA CYS A 92 -2.89 13.07 -5.18
C CYS A 92 -1.89 13.40 -6.29
N GLY A 93 -1.03 14.35 -5.95
CA GLY A 93 0.08 14.85 -6.74
C GLY A 93 1.36 14.90 -5.92
N TYR A 94 2.46 15.35 -6.51
CA TYR A 94 3.70 15.54 -5.74
C TYR A 94 3.53 16.64 -4.69
N SER A 95 4.17 16.48 -3.54
CA SER A 95 4.11 17.50 -2.49
C SER A 95 5.05 18.68 -2.80
N ASP A 96 4.53 19.91 -2.72
CA ASP A 96 5.35 21.12 -2.83
C ASP A 96 6.37 21.28 -1.69
N THR A 97 6.18 20.56 -0.58
CA THR A 97 7.17 20.50 0.50
C THR A 97 8.40 19.66 0.12
N GLN A 98 8.28 18.81 -0.91
CA GLN A 98 9.33 17.95 -1.45
C GLN A 98 9.28 17.90 -2.98
N PRO A 99 9.56 19.03 -3.67
CA PRO A 99 9.35 19.16 -5.12
C PRO A 99 10.26 18.25 -5.96
N ALA A 100 11.37 17.76 -5.38
CA ALA A 100 12.20 16.72 -6.01
C ALA A 100 11.41 15.43 -6.30
N GLY A 101 10.30 15.19 -5.57
CA GLY A 101 9.38 14.07 -5.79
C GLY A 101 8.50 14.20 -7.03
N GLN A 102 8.50 15.34 -7.73
CA GLN A 102 7.80 15.50 -9.01
C GLN A 102 8.27 14.47 -10.05
N LYS A 103 9.59 14.23 -10.13
CA LYS A 103 10.16 13.24 -11.04
C LYS A 103 10.41 11.94 -10.28
N LEU A 104 9.54 10.95 -10.50
CA LEU A 104 9.70 9.65 -9.88
C LEU A 104 10.97 8.96 -10.39
N THR A 105 11.70 8.37 -9.44
CA THR A 105 12.84 7.49 -9.72
C THR A 105 12.41 6.05 -9.42
N LEU A 106 12.79 5.11 -10.30
CA LEU A 106 12.37 3.71 -10.19
C LEU A 106 12.74 3.14 -8.81
N GLY A 107 11.74 2.63 -8.09
CA GLY A 107 11.88 2.03 -6.75
C GLY A 107 12.12 3.02 -5.62
N GLN A 108 12.14 4.33 -5.88
CA GLN A 108 12.29 5.35 -4.84
C GLN A 108 10.93 5.97 -4.50
N PRO A 109 10.60 6.12 -3.20
CA PRO A 109 9.37 6.77 -2.78
C PRO A 109 9.45 8.28 -2.98
N ALA A 110 8.33 8.89 -3.37
CA ALA A 110 8.11 10.32 -3.38
C ALA A 110 6.92 10.67 -2.49
N VAL A 111 7.01 11.74 -1.70
CA VAL A 111 5.90 12.20 -0.86
C VAL A 111 4.83 12.85 -1.74
N ALA A 112 3.59 12.42 -1.53
CA ALA A 112 2.41 12.93 -2.19
C ALA A 112 1.62 13.88 -1.29
N ASP A 113 0.84 14.75 -1.92
CA ASP A 113 -0.21 15.56 -1.30
C ASP A 113 -1.51 15.31 -2.07
N CYS A 114 -2.56 14.88 -1.35
CA CYS A 114 -3.85 14.48 -1.90
C CYS A 114 -4.88 15.62 -2.03
N ASN A 115 -4.46 16.86 -1.79
CA ASN A 115 -5.26 18.07 -1.96
C ASN A 115 -4.73 18.99 -3.08
N THR A 116 -3.96 18.44 -4.01
CA THR A 116 -3.31 19.23 -5.08
C THR A 116 -4.21 19.37 -6.29
N ILE A 117 -4.07 20.48 -7.04
CA ILE A 117 -4.77 20.66 -8.33
C ILE A 117 -3.83 20.28 -9.48
N TYR A 118 -2.70 20.99 -9.64
CA TYR A 118 -1.83 20.88 -10.82
C TYR A 118 -0.51 20.12 -10.60
N ASN A 119 -0.34 19.50 -9.43
CA ASN A 119 0.93 18.87 -9.07
C ASN A 119 1.04 17.48 -9.70
N TYR A 120 1.48 17.40 -10.95
CA TYR A 120 1.61 16.12 -11.66
C TYR A 120 2.91 15.40 -11.29
N PHE A 121 2.83 14.11 -10.96
CA PHE A 121 4.01 13.27 -10.99
C PHE A 121 4.45 13.08 -12.44
N SER A 122 5.74 12.87 -12.64
CA SER A 122 6.33 12.56 -13.93
C SER A 122 7.22 11.33 -13.85
N TYR A 123 7.19 10.49 -14.87
CA TYR A 123 8.11 9.37 -15.02
C TYR A 123 8.60 9.24 -16.46
N THR A 124 9.88 8.89 -16.61
CA THR A 124 10.52 8.65 -17.91
C THR A 124 11.02 7.20 -17.96
N PRO A 125 10.27 6.28 -18.59
CA PRO A 125 10.69 4.89 -18.68
C PRO A 125 11.93 4.77 -19.57
N ALA A 126 12.98 4.12 -19.07
CA ALA A 126 14.15 3.79 -19.87
C ALA A 126 13.87 2.66 -20.89
N ILE A 127 12.88 1.80 -20.61
CA ILE A 127 12.52 0.64 -21.41
C ILE A 127 10.99 0.58 -21.50
N LYS A 128 10.44 0.14 -22.64
CA LYS A 128 9.00 -0.11 -22.76
C LYS A 128 8.59 -1.28 -21.87
N GLY A 129 7.40 -1.23 -21.28
CA GLY A 129 6.92 -2.33 -20.43
C GLY A 129 5.77 -1.95 -19.52
N THR A 130 5.38 -2.91 -18.69
CA THR A 130 4.42 -2.71 -17.61
C THR A 130 5.14 -2.32 -16.33
N TYR A 131 4.58 -1.34 -15.64
CA TYR A 131 5.04 -0.79 -14.39
C TYR A 131 3.90 -0.84 -13.37
N ILE A 132 4.28 -0.85 -12.10
CA ILE A 132 3.34 -0.76 -10.99
C ILE A 132 3.55 0.59 -10.33
N VAL A 133 2.50 1.41 -10.31
CA VAL A 133 2.44 2.61 -9.48
C VAL A 133 1.78 2.21 -8.18
N SER A 134 2.45 2.50 -7.07
CA SER A 134 1.96 2.24 -5.72
C SER A 134 1.73 3.55 -4.99
N ILE A 135 0.71 3.61 -4.14
CA ILE A 135 0.56 4.63 -3.10
C ILE A 135 0.40 3.95 -1.74
N ASP A 136 1.23 4.37 -0.79
CA ASP A 136 1.27 3.87 0.57
C ASP A 136 0.77 4.94 1.54
N TYR A 137 -0.34 4.63 2.23
CA TYR A 137 -0.99 5.47 3.23
C TYR A 137 -0.59 5.13 4.67
N SER A 138 0.53 4.43 4.88
CA SER A 138 1.04 4.14 6.24
C SER A 138 1.29 5.42 7.05
N ASN A 139 1.59 6.52 6.38
CA ASN A 139 1.45 7.88 6.92
C ASN A 139 0.40 8.64 6.10
N TYR A 140 -0.79 8.82 6.66
CA TYR A 140 -1.93 9.42 5.96
C TYR A 140 -1.69 10.87 5.54
N ASP A 141 -0.96 11.64 6.35
CA ASP A 141 -0.66 13.05 6.06
C ASP A 141 0.44 13.20 5.00
N LYS A 142 1.22 12.14 4.76
CA LYS A 142 2.36 12.12 3.84
C LYS A 142 2.44 10.79 3.10
N PRO A 143 1.42 10.45 2.28
CA PRO A 143 1.42 9.22 1.53
C PRO A 143 2.63 9.16 0.60
N GLN A 144 3.12 7.94 0.34
CA GLN A 144 4.30 7.75 -0.50
C GLN A 144 3.93 7.06 -1.81
N VAL A 145 4.30 7.69 -2.92
CA VAL A 145 4.14 7.14 -4.27
C VAL A 145 5.45 6.53 -4.73
N THR A 146 5.38 5.30 -5.24
CA THR A 146 6.53 4.63 -5.84
C THR A 146 6.15 4.09 -7.20
N ILE A 147 7.11 4.07 -8.14
CA ILE A 147 6.96 3.35 -9.40
C ILE A 147 8.01 2.24 -9.49
N THR A 148 7.56 1.03 -9.82
CA THR A 148 8.43 -0.15 -9.99
C THR A 148 8.13 -0.85 -11.31
N LYS A 149 9.06 -1.69 -11.77
CA LYS A 149 8.82 -2.54 -12.93
C LYS A 149 8.00 -3.75 -12.48
N LYS A 150 7.00 -4.14 -13.27
CA LYS A 150 6.26 -5.40 -13.07
C LYS A 150 7.12 -6.61 -13.43
#